data_AF-A0A0T6A7V3-F1
#
_entry.id   AF-A0A0T6A7V3-F1
#
_cell.length_a   1.000
_cell.length_b   1.000
_cell.length_c   1.000
_cell.angle_alpha   90.00
_cell.angle_beta   90.00
_cell.angle_gamma   90.00
#
_symmetry.space_group_name_H-M   'P 1'
#
loop_
_entity.id
_entity.type
_entity.pdbx_description
1 polymer ?
#
loop_
_entity_poly.entity_id
_entity_poly.type
_entity_poly.pdbx_seq_one_letter_code
_entity_poly.pdbx_strand_id
1 'polypeptide(L)' 'MNSKGAVRTQMRRLGEGLALKIGLAFDFQVVDRLPVEARDVPVDCVVTESRMIEVGRGREAPPRDS' A
#
# COMPACT_ATOMS: atom_id res chain seq x y z
N MET A 1 -3.25 10.26 17.87
CA MET A 1 -2.09 9.90 17.01
C MET A 1 -2.41 8.53 16.44
N ASN A 2 -3.02 8.47 15.25
CA ASN A 2 -3.63 7.24 14.75
C ASN A 2 -2.83 6.76 13.52
N SER A 3 -2.03 5.72 13.72
CA SER A 3 -1.07 5.22 12.73
C SER A 3 -1.64 4.04 11.94
N LYS A 4 -1.95 4.31 10.67
CA LYS A 4 -1.92 3.47 9.45
C LYS A 4 -2.50 2.04 9.54
N GLY A 5 -3.69 1.88 8.97
CA GLY A 5 -4.29 0.58 8.65
C GLY A 5 -3.44 -0.24 7.68
N ALA A 6 -3.32 -1.54 7.95
CA ALA A 6 -2.54 -2.47 7.15
C ALA A 6 -3.50 -3.40 6.39
N VAL A 7 -3.37 -3.45 5.07
CA VAL A 7 -4.14 -4.33 4.19
C VAL A 7 -3.17 -5.33 3.55
N ARG A 8 -3.48 -6.62 3.63
CA ARG A 8 -2.69 -7.70 3.04
C ARG A 8 -3.09 -7.90 1.58
N THR A 9 -2.27 -7.44 0.64
CA THR A 9 -2.48 -7.67 -0.79
C THR A 9 -1.59 -8.81 -1.28
N GLN A 10 -2.20 -9.93 -1.68
CA GLN A 10 -1.52 -11.06 -2.32
C GLN A 10 -1.22 -10.72 -3.79
N MET A 11 -0.16 -9.95 -4.04
CA MET A 11 0.25 -9.54 -5.39
C MET A 11 1.54 -10.28 -5.77
N ARG A 12 1.52 -11.08 -6.85
CA ARG A 12 2.77 -11.64 -7.41
C ARG A 12 3.63 -10.49 -7.93
N ARG A 13 4.94 -10.54 -7.66
CA ARG A 13 5.93 -9.54 -8.10
C ARG A 13 5.75 -9.24 -9.60
N LEU A 14 5.08 -8.14 -9.90
CA LEU A 14 5.25 -7.43 -11.16
C LEU A 14 6.62 -6.75 -11.05
N GLY A 15 7.44 -6.86 -12.10
CA GLY A 15 8.86 -6.48 -12.08
C GLY A 15 9.13 -5.06 -11.54
N GLU A 16 10.40 -4.78 -11.29
CA GLU A 16 10.88 -3.48 -10.79
C GLU A 16 10.67 -2.37 -11.84
N GLY A 17 9.43 -1.94 -12.01
CA GLY A 17 9.02 -0.88 -12.92
C GLY A 17 8.19 0.18 -12.21
N LEU A 18 8.08 1.35 -12.84
CA LEU A 18 7.32 2.54 -12.43
C LEU A 18 5.78 2.33 -12.38
N ALA A 19 5.30 1.09 -12.31
CA ALA A 19 3.88 0.79 -12.25
C ALA A 19 3.31 1.15 -10.87
N LEU A 20 2.14 1.80 -10.88
CA LEU A 20 1.34 2.03 -9.67
C LEU A 20 0.78 0.70 -9.17
N LYS A 21 1.02 0.39 -7.89
CA LYS A 21 0.43 -0.78 -7.22
C LYS A 21 -0.76 -0.31 -6.41
N ILE A 22 -1.96 -0.69 -6.82
CA ILE A 22 -3.21 -0.34 -6.15
C ILE A 22 -3.76 -1.60 -5.50
N GLY A 23 -3.95 -1.58 -4.18
CA GLY A 23 -4.66 -2.65 -3.47
C GLY A 23 -6.17 -2.48 -3.65
N LEU A 24 -6.88 -3.55 -3.98
CA LEU A 24 -8.34 -3.58 -3.95
C LEU A 24 -8.78 -4.41 -2.74
N ALA A 25 -9.69 -3.86 -1.95
CA ALA A 25 -10.17 -4.50 -0.72
C ALA A 25 -11.62 -4.09 -0.44
N PHE A 26 -12.34 -4.87 0.35
CA PHE A 26 -13.60 -4.44 0.96
C PHE A 26 -13.35 -3.65 2.25
N ASP A 27 -14.33 -2.87 2.72
CA ASP A 27 -14.20 -2.11 3.97
C ASP A 27 -13.92 -3.01 5.18
N PHE A 28 -14.51 -4.22 5.22
CA PHE A 28 -14.28 -5.18 6.30
C PHE A 28 -12.88 -5.81 6.28
N GLN A 29 -12.13 -5.68 5.18
CA GLN A 29 -10.75 -6.16 5.08
C GLN A 29 -9.74 -5.11 5.56
N VAL A 30 -10.20 -3.88 5.85
CA VAL A 30 -9.37 -2.81 6.39
C VAL A 30 -9.39 -2.89 7.92
N VAL A 31 -8.21 -3.14 8.50
CA VAL A 31 -8.00 -3.21 9.95
C VAL A 31 -6.91 -2.24 10.37
N ASP A 32 -6.93 -1.81 11.64
CA ASP A 32 -5.98 -0.83 12.16
C ASP A 32 -4.53 -1.32 12.10
N ARG A 33 -4.28 -2.61 12.36
CA ARG A 33 -2.94 -3.22 12.32
C ARG A 33 -3.04 -4.68 11.93
N LEU A 34 -2.02 -5.15 11.23
CA LEU A 34 -1.80 -6.55 10.88
C LEU A 34 -0.29 -6.83 10.95
N PRO A 35 0.15 -8.04 11.33
CA PRO A 35 1.55 -8.42 11.21
C PRO A 35 2.05 -8.24 9.78
N VAL A 36 3.22 -7.61 9.63
CA VAL A 36 3.92 -7.54 8.35
C VAL A 36 4.70 -8.83 8.15
N GLU A 37 4.52 -9.48 7.02
CA GLU A 37 5.25 -10.69 6.63
C GLU A 37 6.30 -10.37 5.56
N ALA A 38 7.40 -11.13 5.52
CA ALA A 38 8.48 -10.93 4.55
C ALA A 38 8.06 -11.05 3.07
N ARG A 39 6.85 -11.57 2.81
CA ARG A 39 6.28 -11.78 1.48
C ARG A 39 5.27 -10.69 1.09
N ASP A 40 5.00 -9.73 1.98
CA ASP A 40 4.08 -8.64 1.68
C ASP A 40 4.69 -7.67 0.66
N VAL A 41 3.84 -7.14 -0.20
CA VAL A 41 4.23 -6.17 -1.21
C VAL A 41 3.59 -4.82 -0.87
N PRO A 42 4.38 -3.74 -0.69
CA PRO A 42 3.82 -2.43 -0.43
C PRO A 42 3.06 -1.91 -1.67
N VAL A 43 1.90 -1.30 -1.44
CA VAL A 43 1.06 -0.65 -2.46
C VAL A 43 1.15 0.88 -2.32
N ASP A 44 0.80 1.62 -3.37
CA ASP A 44 0.78 3.09 -3.41
C ASP A 44 -0.55 3.66 -2.88
N CYS A 45 -1.66 2.93 -3.05
CA CYS A 45 -2.94 3.24 -2.41
C CYS A 45 -3.78 1.95 -2.28
N VAL A 46 -4.83 2.02 -1.44
CA VAL A 46 -5.87 0.98 -1.35
C VAL A 46 -7.21 1.60 -1.73
N VAL A 47 -8.00 0.92 -2.56
CA VAL A 47 -9.36 1.32 -2.91
C VAL A 47 -10.34 0.30 -2.34
N THR A 48 -11.42 0.82 -1.75
CA THR A 48 -12.56 0.06 -1.22
C THR A 48 -13.85 0.48 -1.90
N GLU A 49 -14.98 -0.20 -1.62
CA GLU A 49 -16.29 0.22 -2.12
C GLU A 49 -16.71 1.62 -1.64
N SER A 50 -16.19 2.11 -0.51
CA SER A 50 -16.60 3.39 0.07
C SER A 50 -15.57 4.50 -0.06
N ARG A 51 -14.27 4.17 -0.16
CA ARG A 51 -13.19 5.18 -0.10
C ARG A 51 -11.86 4.71 -0.69
N MET A 52 -10.99 5.69 -0.98
CA MET A 52 -9.58 5.49 -1.27
C MET A 52 -8.74 5.81 -0.03
N ILE A 53 -7.77 4.95 0.28
CA ILE A 53 -6.84 5.08 1.40
C ILE A 53 -5.44 5.30 0.81
N GLU A 54 -4.88 6.47 1.05
CA GLU A 54 -3.49 6.78 0.68
C GLU A 54 -2.53 6.08 1.65
N VAL A 55 -1.70 5.17 1.13
CA VAL A 55 -0.60 4.57 1.87
C VAL A 55 0.68 5.27 1.45
N GLY A 56 1.21 6.09 2.37
CA GLY A 56 2.37 6.93 2.09
C GLY A 56 3.53 6.11 1.52
N ARG A 57 4.03 6.52 0.35
CA ARG A 57 5.25 5.97 -0.23
C ARG A 57 6.37 6.10 0.81
N GLY A 58 6.86 4.97 1.31
CA GLY A 58 8.20 4.89 1.91
C GLY A 58 9.32 5.07 0.89
N ARG A 59 9.09 5.86 -0.17
CA ARG A 59 10.13 6.30 -1.10
C ARG A 59 10.52 7.69 -0.63
N GLU A 60 11.70 7.81 -0.03
CA GLU A 60 12.45 9.05 -0.12
C GLU A 60 12.46 9.44 -1.61
N ALA A 61 11.97 10.64 -1.93
CA ALA A 61 12.00 11.10 -3.30
C ALA A 61 13.47 11.11 -3.75
N PRO A 62 13.82 10.60 -4.95
CA PRO A 62 15.17 10.82 -5.45
C PRO A 62 15.44 12.33 -5.42
N PRO A 63 16.66 12.75 -5.01
CA PRO A 63 16.99 14.17 -4.96
C PRO A 63 16.59 14.79 -6.29
N ARG A 64 15.80 15.87 -6.22
CA ARG A 64 15.50 16.66 -7.40
C ARG A 64 16.80 17.33 -7.77
N ASP A 65 17.49 16.79 -8.77
CA ASP A 65 18.63 17.47 -9.36
C ASP A 65 18.22 18.90 -9.70
N SER A 66 19.07 19.82 -9.26
CA SER A 66 18.89 21.28 -9.26
C SER A 66 19.18 21.87 -10.63
#